data_AF-A0A521TQD0-F1
#
_entry.id   AF-A0A521TQD0-F1
#
_cell.length_a   1.000
_cell.length_b   1.000
_cell.length_c   1.000
_cell.angle_alpha   90.00
_cell.angle_beta   90.00
_cell.angle_gamma   90.00
#
_symmetry.space_group_name_H-M   'P 1'
#
loop_
_entity.id
_entity.type
_entity.pdbx_description
1 polymer ?
#
loop_
_entity_poly.entity_id
_entity_poly.type
_entity_poly.pdbx_seq_one_letter_code
_entity_poly.pdbx_strand_id
1 'polypeptide(L)'
;MTATTRQQTWDLWFPEAGATGLPFARGRVNQVDVMWVHAAPETLAVIVRDGDERVVARNDSLKRTGRQYPLTRLAIRGWAVVREDRRPTEADLSALVMLPGGEVGVLQAWWNAPDGSEWRWQVEFYNRK
;
A
#
# COMPACT_ATOMS: atom_id res chain seq x y z
N MET A 1 13.08 27.30 -2.36
CA MET A 1 11.79 27.21 -1.65
C MET A 1 11.43 25.73 -1.58
N THR A 2 11.62 25.08 -0.44
CA THR A 2 11.16 23.71 -0.21
C THR A 2 9.64 23.74 -0.10
N ALA A 3 8.94 23.09 -1.03
CA ALA A 3 7.51 22.88 -0.88
C ALA A 3 7.27 22.09 0.40
N THR A 4 6.42 22.59 1.29
CA THR A 4 5.97 21.84 2.47
C THR A 4 5.16 20.65 1.97
N THR A 5 5.77 19.48 1.89
CA THR A 5 5.06 18.27 1.47
C THR A 5 4.03 17.90 2.53
N ARG A 6 2.75 17.86 2.14
CA ARG A 6 1.69 17.44 3.06
C ARG A 6 1.90 15.97 3.42
N GLN A 7 1.91 15.69 4.70
CA GLN A 7 1.99 14.34 5.24
C GLN A 7 0.62 13.67 5.18
N GLN A 8 0.61 12.35 5.04
CA GLN A 8 -0.57 11.51 5.16
C GLN A 8 -0.25 10.20 5.87
N THR A 9 -1.25 9.63 6.53
CA THR A 9 -1.18 8.34 7.21
C THR A 9 -2.08 7.34 6.49
N TRP A 10 -1.54 6.17 6.16
CA TRP A 10 -2.30 5.03 5.65
C TRP A 10 -2.44 3.99 6.77
N ASP A 11 -3.68 3.74 7.18
CA ASP A 11 -4.05 2.74 8.18
C ASP A 11 -4.70 1.55 7.47
N LEU A 12 -4.06 0.37 7.53
CA LEU A 12 -4.56 -0.87 6.95
C LEU A 12 -4.94 -1.84 8.06
N TRP A 13 -6.15 -2.38 7.98
CA TRP A 13 -6.73 -3.30 8.94
C TRP A 13 -7.16 -4.59 8.25
N PHE A 14 -6.89 -5.73 8.87
CA PHE A 14 -7.34 -7.03 8.40
C PHE A 14 -8.59 -7.46 9.20
N PRO A 15 -9.81 -7.21 8.69
CA PRO A 15 -11.03 -7.40 9.47
C PRO A 15 -11.35 -8.86 9.81
N GLU A 16 -10.88 -9.82 9.02
CA GLU A 16 -11.18 -11.25 9.21
C GLU A 16 -10.13 -11.98 10.06
N ALA A 17 -9.11 -11.27 10.56
CA ALA A 17 -8.11 -11.85 11.45
C ALA A 17 -8.56 -11.77 12.92
N GLY A 18 -8.40 -12.88 13.66
CA GLY A 18 -8.81 -12.93 15.06
C GLY A 18 -10.33 -12.75 15.24
N ALA A 19 -10.74 -12.31 16.44
CA ALA A 19 -12.17 -12.17 16.77
C ALA A 19 -12.80 -10.84 16.29
N THR A 20 -11.99 -9.78 16.16
CA THR A 20 -12.45 -8.41 15.85
C THR A 20 -11.68 -7.75 14.72
N GLY A 21 -10.79 -8.48 14.04
CA GLY A 21 -9.80 -7.95 13.14
C GLY A 21 -8.47 -7.64 13.83
N LEU A 22 -7.43 -7.41 13.04
CA LEU A 22 -6.10 -7.00 13.53
C LEU A 22 -5.52 -5.84 12.70
N PRO A 23 -4.69 -4.97 13.28
CA PRO A 23 -3.87 -4.05 12.51
C PRO A 23 -2.99 -4.84 11.55
N PHE A 24 -2.96 -4.44 10.27
CA PHE A 24 -2.10 -5.06 9.28
C PHE A 24 -0.83 -4.22 9.06
N ALA A 25 -0.99 -2.94 8.75
CA ALA A 25 0.13 -2.02 8.56
C ALA A 25 -0.31 -0.57 8.79
N ARG A 26 0.61 0.27 9.26
CA ARG A 26 0.38 1.70 9.44
C ARG A 26 1.63 2.48 9.04
N GLY A 27 1.52 3.30 8.00
CA GLY A 27 2.65 4.07 7.48
C GLY A 27 2.33 5.54 7.31
N ARG A 28 3.27 6.41 7.71
CA ARG A 28 3.20 7.85 7.48
C ARG A 28 4.14 8.23 6.35
N VAL A 29 3.62 8.94 5.35
CA VAL A 29 4.34 9.28 4.12
C VAL A 29 3.98 10.68 3.66
N ASN A 30 4.76 11.22 2.73
CA ASN A 30 4.30 12.33 1.91
C ASN A 30 3.05 11.95 1.11
N GLN A 31 2.19 12.93 0.81
CA GLN A 31 0.96 12.70 0.07
C GLN A 31 1.22 12.00 -1.28
N VAL A 32 0.54 10.88 -1.48
CA VAL A 32 0.56 10.01 -2.66
C VAL A 32 -0.84 9.44 -2.90
N ASP A 33 -1.23 9.30 -4.16
CA ASP A 33 -2.52 8.73 -4.53
C ASP A 33 -2.49 7.19 -4.63
N VAL A 34 -1.31 6.60 -4.60
CA VAL A 34 -1.10 5.16 -4.81
C VAL A 34 -0.14 4.63 -3.76
N MET A 35 -0.52 3.51 -3.15
CA MET A 35 0.31 2.74 -2.23
C MET A 35 0.30 1.28 -2.67
N TRP A 36 1.48 0.70 -2.88
CA TRP A 36 1.61 -0.75 -3.01
C TRP A 36 1.75 -1.38 -1.63
N VAL A 37 1.19 -2.57 -1.46
CA VAL A 37 1.16 -3.26 -0.17
C VAL A 37 1.69 -4.67 -0.36
N HIS A 38 2.76 -5.00 0.36
CA HIS A 38 3.31 -6.34 0.36
C HIS A 38 2.46 -7.30 1.19
N ALA A 39 2.21 -8.49 0.64
CA ALA A 39 1.47 -9.57 1.27
C ALA A 39 0.09 -9.14 1.82
N ALA A 40 -0.61 -8.27 1.09
CA ALA A 40 -1.94 -7.82 1.46
C ALA A 40 -2.90 -9.02 1.68
N PRO A 41 -3.65 -9.04 2.80
CA PRO A 41 -4.60 -10.11 3.08
C PRO A 41 -5.76 -10.10 2.09
N GLU A 42 -6.58 -11.15 2.13
CA GLU A 42 -7.72 -11.30 1.23
C GLU A 42 -8.72 -10.16 1.35
N THR A 43 -9.05 -9.77 2.58
CA THR A 43 -9.88 -8.60 2.87
C THR A 43 -9.05 -7.56 3.60
N LEU A 44 -9.13 -6.30 3.15
CA LEU A 44 -8.49 -5.15 3.77
C LEU A 44 -9.51 -4.04 4.03
N ALA A 45 -9.50 -3.46 5.22
CA ALA A 45 -10.06 -2.13 5.44
C ALA A 45 -8.94 -1.10 5.41
N VAL A 46 -9.17 0.07 4.81
CA VAL A 46 -8.16 1.11 4.59
C VAL A 46 -8.74 2.46 4.97
N ILE A 47 -8.00 3.23 5.74
CA ILE A 47 -8.28 4.64 5.98
C ILE A 47 -7.02 5.45 5.69
N VAL A 48 -7.18 6.51 4.90
CA VAL A 48 -6.12 7.47 4.62
C VAL A 48 -6.47 8.79 5.30
N ARG A 49 -5.52 9.36 6.04
CA ARG A 49 -5.66 10.61 6.79
C ARG A 49 -4.64 11.63 6.34
N ASP A 50 -5.02 12.91 6.32
CA ASP A 50 -4.05 14.00 6.13
C ASP A 50 -3.25 14.26 7.43
N GLY A 51 -2.34 15.25 7.37
CA GLY A 51 -1.51 15.64 8.52
C GLY A 51 -2.28 16.20 9.72
N ASP A 52 -3.56 16.59 9.54
CA ASP A 52 -4.47 17.04 10.60
C ASP A 52 -5.37 15.87 11.10
N GLU A 53 -5.05 14.63 10.73
CA GLU A 53 -5.81 13.41 11.02
C GLU A 53 -7.22 13.36 10.38
N ARG A 54 -7.55 14.26 9.44
CA ARG A 54 -8.82 14.21 8.71
C ARG A 54 -8.80 13.06 7.72
N VAL A 55 -9.89 12.28 7.67
CA VAL A 55 -10.06 11.24 6.65
C VAL A 55 -10.15 11.88 5.27
N VAL A 56 -9.26 11.49 4.36
CA VAL A 56 -9.27 11.93 2.95
C VAL A 56 -9.76 10.84 2.00
N ALA A 57 -9.59 9.57 2.37
CA ALA A 57 -10.15 8.44 1.64
C ALA A 57 -10.36 7.24 2.57
N ARG A 58 -11.34 6.39 2.28
CA ARG A 58 -11.55 5.15 3.02
C ARG A 58 -12.19 4.04 2.19
N ASN A 59 -12.02 2.81 2.65
CA ASN A 59 -12.83 1.67 2.25
C ASN A 59 -12.85 0.64 3.38
N ASP A 60 -14.03 0.19 3.79
CA ASP A 60 -14.16 -0.68 4.96
C ASP A 60 -14.02 -2.18 4.61
N SER A 61 -14.02 -2.55 3.31
CA SER A 61 -13.90 -3.94 2.87
C SER A 61 -13.45 -4.07 1.41
N LEU A 62 -12.14 -3.96 1.18
CA LEU A 62 -11.48 -4.27 -0.09
C LEU A 62 -11.15 -5.76 -0.16
N LYS A 63 -11.97 -6.50 -0.90
CA LYS A 63 -11.74 -7.92 -1.17
C LYS A 63 -10.83 -8.12 -2.37
N ARG A 64 -9.90 -9.06 -2.26
CA ARG A 64 -9.07 -9.51 -3.37
C ARG A 64 -9.94 -10.04 -4.50
N THR A 65 -9.57 -9.70 -5.72
CA THR A 65 -10.18 -10.29 -6.92
C THR A 65 -9.14 -11.09 -7.68
N GLY A 66 -9.38 -12.38 -7.87
CA GLY A 66 -8.47 -13.27 -8.59
C GLY A 66 -7.28 -13.79 -7.76
N ARG A 67 -6.14 -14.00 -8.43
CA ARG A 67 -4.95 -14.65 -7.86
C ARG A 67 -4.27 -13.75 -6.82
N GLN A 68 -3.70 -14.36 -5.79
CA GLN A 68 -2.80 -13.67 -4.87
C GLN A 68 -1.47 -13.34 -5.54
N TYR A 69 -1.12 -12.06 -5.54
CA TYR A 69 0.20 -11.56 -5.94
C TYR A 69 1.00 -11.09 -4.71
N PRO A 70 2.33 -11.02 -4.80
CA PRO A 70 3.18 -10.57 -3.68
C PRO A 70 2.93 -9.11 -3.28
N LEU A 71 2.41 -8.30 -4.21
CA LEU A 71 2.07 -6.90 -4.02
C LEU A 71 0.62 -6.68 -4.48
N THR A 72 -0.10 -5.84 -3.76
CA THR A 72 -1.44 -5.35 -4.12
C THR A 72 -1.38 -3.83 -4.24
N ARG A 73 -2.01 -3.27 -5.26
CA ARG A 73 -2.06 -1.82 -5.47
C ARG A 73 -3.32 -1.24 -4.86
N LEU A 74 -3.15 -0.25 -3.99
CA LEU A 74 -4.22 0.56 -3.45
C LEU A 74 -4.13 1.96 -4.07
N ALA A 75 -5.27 2.49 -4.52
CA ALA A 75 -5.32 3.81 -5.11
C ALA A 75 -6.47 4.65 -4.56
N ILE A 76 -6.24 5.92 -4.32
CA ILE A 76 -7.27 6.89 -3.97
C ILE A 76 -8.04 7.28 -5.24
N ARG A 77 -9.36 7.23 -5.17
CA ARG A 77 -10.30 7.65 -6.23
C ARG A 77 -11.40 8.50 -5.58
N GLY A 78 -11.19 9.81 -5.58
CA GLY A 78 -12.02 10.72 -4.79
C GLY A 78 -11.92 10.38 -3.30
N TRP A 79 -13.04 10.06 -2.67
CA TRP A 79 -13.15 9.71 -1.25
C TRP A 79 -12.98 8.22 -0.95
N ALA A 80 -12.80 7.38 -1.98
CA ALA A 80 -12.67 5.95 -1.84
C ALA A 80 -11.22 5.48 -2.06
N VAL A 81 -10.84 4.41 -1.37
CA VAL A 81 -9.68 3.60 -1.77
C VAL A 81 -10.19 2.43 -2.61
N VAL A 82 -9.51 2.17 -3.73
CA VAL A 82 -9.75 1.01 -4.59
C VAL A 82 -8.56 0.07 -4.56
N ARG A 83 -8.84 -1.23 -4.72
CA ARG A 83 -7.85 -2.31 -4.76
C ARG A 83 -7.69 -2.83 -6.17
N GLU A 84 -6.46 -3.12 -6.55
CA GLU A 84 -6.11 -3.77 -7.80
C GLU A 84 -5.05 -4.85 -7.51
N ASP A 85 -5.40 -6.11 -7.76
CA ASP A 85 -4.51 -7.26 -7.56
C ASP A 85 -3.83 -7.61 -8.88
N ARG A 86 -2.67 -7.00 -9.12
CA ARG A 86 -1.85 -7.24 -10.31
C ARG A 86 -0.36 -7.19 -9.97
N ARG A 87 0.45 -7.70 -10.89
CA ARG A 87 1.89 -7.46 -10.89
C ARG A 87 2.16 -5.97 -11.21
N PRO A 88 3.17 -5.35 -10.59
CA PRO A 88 3.76 -4.11 -11.06
C PRO A 88 4.16 -4.19 -12.53
N THR A 89 4.23 -3.02 -13.14
CA THR A 89 4.74 -2.75 -14.48
C THR A 89 5.90 -1.77 -14.36
N GLU A 90 6.59 -1.49 -15.45
CA GLU A 90 7.64 -0.47 -15.51
C GLU A 90 7.11 0.90 -15.07
N ALA A 91 5.83 1.19 -15.31
CA ALA A 91 5.18 2.44 -14.90
C ALA A 91 4.98 2.57 -13.38
N ASP A 92 5.17 1.49 -12.63
CA ASP A 92 5.03 1.48 -11.16
C ASP A 92 6.38 1.63 -10.45
N LEU A 93 7.49 1.72 -11.17
CA LEU A 93 8.78 2.08 -10.58
C LEU A 93 8.69 3.44 -9.88
N SER A 94 9.44 3.61 -8.80
CA SER A 94 9.36 4.75 -7.89
C SER A 94 8.06 4.89 -7.10
N ALA A 95 7.08 3.97 -7.25
CA ALA A 95 5.92 3.94 -6.37
C ALA A 95 6.31 3.52 -4.95
N LEU A 96 5.55 3.98 -3.96
CA LEU A 96 5.73 3.60 -2.57
C LEU A 96 5.19 2.19 -2.32
N VAL A 97 5.96 1.39 -1.57
CA VAL A 97 5.62 0.03 -1.13
C VAL A 97 5.62 -0.01 0.39
N MET A 98 4.47 -0.30 0.98
CA MET A 98 4.29 -0.58 2.38
C MET A 98 4.52 -2.06 2.67
N LEU A 99 5.42 -2.35 3.60
CA LEU A 99 5.65 -3.69 4.13
C LEU A 99 4.71 -3.98 5.32
N PRO A 100 4.48 -5.27 5.64
CA PRO A 100 3.89 -5.67 6.91
C PRO A 100 4.77 -5.12 8.04
N GLY A 101 4.20 -4.32 8.93
CA GLY A 101 4.94 -3.53 9.93
C GLY A 101 4.79 -2.03 9.75
N GLY A 102 4.48 -1.57 8.52
CA GLY A 102 4.19 -0.17 8.22
C GLY A 102 5.38 0.63 7.65
N GLU A 103 6.56 0.02 7.54
CA GLU A 103 7.69 0.60 6.82
C GLU A 103 7.32 0.83 5.36
N VAL A 104 7.64 2.02 4.85
CA VAL A 104 7.37 2.37 3.45
C VAL A 104 8.68 2.69 2.75
N GLY A 105 8.94 1.98 1.67
CA GLY A 105 10.09 2.18 0.79
C GLY A 105 9.67 2.45 -0.65
N VAL A 106 10.65 2.68 -1.51
CA VAL A 106 10.45 2.98 -2.94
C VAL A 106 10.71 1.74 -3.77
N LEU A 107 9.80 1.37 -4.68
CA LEU A 107 10.01 0.26 -5.61
C LEU A 107 11.10 0.62 -6.64
N GLN A 108 12.24 -0.06 -6.56
CA GLN A 108 13.40 0.17 -7.43
C GLN A 108 13.44 -0.81 -8.60
N ALA A 109 13.06 -2.07 -8.38
CA ALA A 109 13.06 -3.09 -9.42
C ALA A 109 12.06 -4.19 -9.09
N TRP A 110 11.60 -4.86 -10.14
CA TRP A 110 10.78 -6.05 -10.01
C TRP A 110 11.05 -7.06 -11.12
N TRP A 111 10.77 -8.33 -10.82
CA TRP A 111 10.78 -9.44 -11.77
C TRP A 111 9.88 -10.56 -11.26
N ASN A 112 9.29 -11.33 -12.17
CA ASN A 112 8.60 -12.57 -11.85
C ASN A 112 8.74 -13.61 -12.97
N ALA A 113 8.70 -14.88 -12.61
CA ALA A 113 8.60 -15.96 -13.60
C ALA A 113 7.26 -15.88 -14.37
N PRO A 114 7.23 -16.27 -15.66
CA PRO A 114 6.00 -16.28 -16.46
C PRO A 114 4.87 -17.10 -15.82
N ASP A 115 5.20 -18.25 -15.23
CA ASP A 115 4.28 -19.13 -14.50
C ASP A 115 3.89 -18.62 -13.09
N GLY A 116 4.61 -17.62 -12.59
CA GLY A 116 4.43 -17.05 -11.26
C GLY A 116 4.90 -17.94 -10.12
N SER A 117 5.81 -18.88 -10.38
CA SER A 117 6.49 -19.68 -9.35
C SER A 117 7.44 -18.83 -8.50
N GLU A 118 8.05 -17.80 -9.11
CA GLU A 118 9.06 -16.97 -8.49
C GLU A 118 8.80 -15.47 -8.72
N TRP A 119 9.34 -14.68 -7.80
CA TRP A 119 9.34 -13.22 -7.87
C TRP A 119 10.57 -12.65 -7.16
N ARG A 120 10.98 -11.46 -7.58
CA ARG A 120 12.03 -10.67 -6.95
C ARG A 120 11.61 -9.20 -6.99
N TRP A 121 11.70 -8.52 -5.85
CA TRP A 121 11.48 -7.08 -5.76
C TRP A 121 12.66 -6.46 -5.04
N GLN A 122 13.00 -5.23 -5.41
CA GLN A 122 13.94 -4.40 -4.67
C GLN A 122 13.20 -3.16 -4.20
N VAL A 123 13.20 -2.97 -2.88
CA VAL A 123 12.58 -1.82 -2.23
C VAL A 123 13.67 -1.09 -1.47
N GLU A 124 13.79 0.22 -1.71
CA GLU A 124 14.75 1.07 -1.01
C GLU A 124 14.09 1.77 0.16
N PHE A 125 14.74 1.69 1.32
CA PHE A 125 14.43 2.51 2.49
C PHE A 125 15.54 3.52 2.66
N TYR A 126 15.20 4.80 2.56
CA TYR A 126 16.13 5.89 2.72
C TYR A 126 15.64 6.85 3.79
N ASN A 127 16.51 7.16 4.75
CA ASN A 127 16.27 8.18 5.75
C ASN A 127 17.43 9.17 5.73
N ARG A 128 17.13 10.45 5.51
CA ARG A 128 18.09 11.53 5.68
C ARG A 128 17.80 12.22 7.01
N LYS A 129 18.67 12.00 7.99
CA LYS A 129 18.66 12.73 9.26
C LYS A 129 19.18 14.15 9.08
#